data_AF-A0A356T3B1-F1
#
_entry.id   AF-A0A356T3B1-F1
#
_cell.length_a   1.000
_cell.length_b   1.000
_cell.length_c   1.000
_cell.angle_alpha   90.00
_cell.angle_beta   90.00
_cell.angle_gamma   90.00
#
_symmetry.space_group_name_H-M   'P 1'
#
loop_
_entity.id
_entity.type
_entity.pdbx_description
1 polymer ?
#
loop_
_entity_poly.entity_id
_entity_poly.type
_entity_poly.pdbx_seq_one_letter_code
_entity_poly.pdbx_strand_id
1 'polypeptide(L)'
;MTKRIQPRQGTLVPVDRMHVVDNIEMGVTEDGTPFLTQRGLARLCHVRPSVITEWAAAYDPDSTFKRDRAITRALVDQGYSGDLYYKLPDGSHAYPDAVCMAVLEWYAFDANAPGASDALANYRILSRAGLRLFIYRKVGYDPASLVPPKWRQFHDRMELNAVPKGYFSVFREIAGICIEAIHAGLVMDSSTIPDISVGNAWAAYWRENDLESVYGPRRKHPHTYPDYFPQSSANAFIEANIYPLDALPVFLRWLDEEYLPHRYPAYLATKVAQGALPADSRDLLLAAFNDDSETAE
;
A
#
# COMPACT_ATOMS: atom_id res chain seq x y z
N MET A 1 11.60 18.71 -37.97
CA MET A 1 10.47 19.61 -37.65
C MET A 1 10.29 19.62 -36.15
N THR A 2 10.87 20.61 -35.47
CA THR A 2 10.76 20.74 -34.01
C THR A 2 9.37 21.26 -33.69
N LYS A 3 8.52 20.45 -33.04
CA LYS A 3 7.18 20.89 -32.59
C LYS A 3 7.37 22.04 -31.59
N ARG A 4 6.81 23.20 -31.92
CA ARG A 4 6.89 24.43 -31.13
C ARG A 4 5.91 24.33 -29.96
N ILE A 5 6.31 24.72 -28.76
CA ILE A 5 5.42 24.85 -27.59
C ILE A 5 4.34 25.87 -27.98
N GLN A 6 3.07 25.45 -28.07
CA GLN A 6 1.98 26.34 -28.47
C GLN A 6 1.35 27.00 -27.23
N PRO A 7 1.02 28.30 -27.29
CA PRO A 7 0.23 28.92 -26.24
C PRO A 7 -1.28 28.85 -26.58
N ARG A 8 -2.07 28.57 -25.53
CA ARG A 8 -3.50 28.94 -25.32
C ARG A 8 -4.60 27.99 -25.81
N GLN A 9 -4.85 26.94 -25.04
CA GLN A 9 -6.06 26.73 -24.23
C GLN A 9 -6.00 25.31 -23.69
N GLY A 10 -5.91 25.15 -22.36
CA GLY A 10 -5.88 23.83 -21.75
C GLY A 10 -7.09 23.02 -22.22
N THR A 11 -6.83 21.96 -22.98
CA THR A 11 -7.86 21.00 -23.37
C THR A 11 -8.42 20.39 -22.08
N LEU A 12 -9.74 20.17 -22.05
CA LEU A 12 -10.35 19.45 -20.94
C LEU A 12 -9.83 18.01 -20.98
N VAL A 13 -9.15 17.59 -19.92
CA VAL A 13 -8.64 16.22 -19.80
C VAL A 13 -9.40 15.48 -18.70
N PRO A 14 -9.87 14.25 -18.96
CA PRO A 14 -10.42 13.42 -17.92
C PRO A 14 -9.32 12.95 -16.96
N VAL A 15 -9.68 12.78 -15.70
CA VAL A 15 -8.77 12.44 -14.60
C VAL A 15 -9.03 11.02 -14.16
N ASP A 16 -8.01 10.17 -14.17
CA ASP A 16 -8.09 8.81 -13.64
C ASP A 16 -8.13 8.86 -12.11
N ARG A 17 -7.16 9.55 -11.49
CA ARG A 17 -7.02 9.61 -10.04
C ARG A 17 -6.53 10.97 -9.55
N MET A 18 -7.00 11.35 -8.36
CA MET A 18 -6.55 12.52 -7.60
C MET A 18 -6.19 12.11 -6.17
N HIS A 19 -5.18 12.75 -5.61
CA HIS A 19 -4.84 12.63 -4.20
C HIS A 19 -4.26 13.95 -3.67
N VAL A 20 -4.36 14.17 -2.37
CA VAL A 20 -3.68 15.28 -1.68
C VAL A 20 -2.68 14.70 -0.71
N VAL A 21 -1.41 15.08 -0.85
CA VAL A 21 -0.33 14.66 0.07
C VAL A 21 0.35 15.93 0.57
N ASP A 22 0.43 16.12 1.89
CA ASP A 22 1.02 17.31 2.52
C ASP A 22 0.47 18.66 1.99
N ASN A 23 -0.83 18.69 1.68
CA ASN A 23 -1.52 19.82 1.03
C ASN A 23 -1.04 20.16 -0.39
N ILE A 24 -0.37 19.22 -1.05
CA ILE A 24 -0.07 19.27 -2.48
C ILE A 24 -1.11 18.41 -3.20
N GLU A 25 -1.99 19.08 -3.95
CA GLU A 25 -3.00 18.44 -4.79
C GLU A 25 -2.35 17.95 -6.10
N MET A 26 -2.48 16.65 -6.37
CA MET A 26 -1.83 15.97 -7.50
C MET A 26 -2.73 14.89 -8.10
N GLY A 27 -2.44 14.50 -9.34
CA GLY A 27 -3.22 13.49 -10.02
C GLY A 27 -2.55 12.91 -11.25
N VAL A 28 -3.26 12.00 -11.90
CA VAL A 28 -2.89 11.40 -13.19
C VAL A 28 -4.11 11.46 -14.11
N THR A 29 -3.93 11.93 -15.33
CA THR A 29 -4.96 11.94 -16.38
C THR A 29 -5.20 10.53 -16.92
N GLU A 30 -6.31 10.29 -17.62
CA GLU A 30 -6.58 8.97 -18.22
C GLU A 30 -5.52 8.51 -19.24
N ASP A 31 -4.78 9.43 -19.87
CA ASP A 31 -3.67 9.11 -20.77
C ASP A 31 -2.35 8.80 -20.04
N GLY A 32 -2.36 8.82 -18.71
CA GLY A 32 -1.23 8.51 -17.86
C GLY A 32 -0.30 9.69 -17.55
N THR A 33 -0.65 10.91 -17.97
CA THR A 33 0.17 12.11 -17.68
C THR A 33 0.03 12.51 -16.19
N PRO A 34 1.11 12.48 -15.40
CA PRO A 34 1.08 12.98 -14.03
C PRO A 34 1.06 14.51 -14.01
N PHE A 35 0.34 15.09 -13.06
CA PHE A 35 0.21 16.54 -12.92
C PHE A 35 0.06 17.00 -11.47
N LEU A 36 0.32 18.29 -11.24
CA LEU A 36 -0.10 19.01 -10.04
C LEU A 36 -1.20 20.00 -10.39
N THR A 37 -2.14 20.23 -9.46
CA THR A 37 -3.05 21.36 -9.64
C THR A 37 -2.27 22.67 -9.50
N GLN A 38 -2.85 23.78 -9.95
CA GLN A 38 -2.30 25.12 -9.69
C GLN A 38 -1.92 25.33 -8.22
N ARG A 39 -2.76 24.86 -7.28
CA ARG A 39 -2.53 24.99 -5.84
C ARG A 39 -1.38 24.10 -5.40
N GLY A 40 -1.32 22.86 -5.90
CA GLY A 40 -0.21 21.93 -5.67
C GLY A 40 1.12 22.50 -6.14
N LEU A 41 1.19 23.00 -7.37
CA LEU A 41 2.42 23.61 -7.93
C LEU A 41 2.85 24.85 -7.14
N ALA A 42 1.91 25.73 -6.79
CA ALA A 42 2.21 26.91 -5.98
C ALA A 42 2.77 26.55 -4.60
N ARG A 43 2.19 25.52 -3.96
CA ARG A 43 2.68 25.00 -2.68
C ARG A 43 4.09 24.43 -2.82
N LEU A 44 4.35 23.66 -3.88
CA LEU A 44 5.65 23.06 -4.16
C LEU A 44 6.75 24.12 -4.37
N CYS A 45 6.42 25.22 -5.05
CA CYS A 45 7.35 26.33 -5.29
C CYS A 45 7.41 27.37 -4.15
N HIS A 46 6.64 27.19 -3.07
CA HIS A 46 6.47 28.17 -1.99
C HIS A 46 6.06 29.57 -2.51
N VAL A 47 5.04 29.63 -3.36
CA VAL A 47 4.46 30.89 -3.86
C VAL A 47 2.95 30.91 -3.70
N ARG A 48 2.35 32.10 -3.86
CA ARG A 48 0.88 32.22 -3.87
C ARG A 48 0.32 31.60 -5.15
N PRO A 49 -0.83 30.90 -5.11
CA PRO A 49 -1.46 30.34 -6.31
C PRO A 49 -1.69 31.37 -7.42
N SER A 50 -2.00 32.63 -7.08
CA SER A 50 -2.18 33.70 -8.07
C SER A 50 -0.94 33.94 -8.93
N VAL A 51 0.27 33.78 -8.37
CA VAL A 51 1.53 33.96 -9.10
C VAL A 51 1.66 32.92 -10.23
N ILE A 52 1.22 31.68 -9.99
CA ILE A 52 1.23 30.62 -11.00
C ILE A 52 0.19 30.90 -12.09
N THR A 53 -1.02 31.33 -11.73
CA THR A 53 -2.07 31.65 -12.72
C THR A 53 -1.73 32.88 -13.56
N GLU A 54 -1.31 33.96 -12.93
CA GLU A 54 -0.91 35.20 -13.62
C GLU A 54 0.25 34.92 -14.57
N TRP A 55 1.23 34.13 -14.14
CA TRP A 55 2.31 33.68 -15.01
C TRP A 55 1.80 32.84 -16.18
N ALA A 56 1.04 31.77 -15.92
CA ALA A 56 0.58 30.86 -16.96
C ALA A 56 -0.31 31.57 -18.00
N ALA A 57 -1.07 32.59 -17.58
CA ALA A 57 -1.88 33.42 -18.48
C ALA A 57 -1.03 34.37 -19.35
N ALA A 58 0.10 34.84 -18.83
CA ALA A 58 1.00 35.78 -19.49
C ALA A 58 2.22 35.11 -20.18
N TYR A 59 2.39 33.80 -20.03
CA TYR A 59 3.55 33.08 -20.54
C TYR A 59 3.66 33.15 -22.06
N ASP A 60 4.86 33.44 -22.53
CA ASP A 60 5.21 33.46 -23.94
C ASP A 60 6.54 32.71 -24.13
N PRO A 61 6.58 31.63 -24.94
CA PRO A 61 7.81 30.88 -25.16
C PRO A 61 8.90 31.67 -25.88
N ASP A 62 8.55 32.71 -26.63
CA ASP A 62 9.48 33.61 -27.33
C ASP A 62 9.84 34.86 -26.49
N SER A 63 9.38 34.91 -25.24
CA SER A 63 9.60 36.02 -24.29
C SER A 63 11.07 36.29 -24.01
N THR A 64 11.40 37.57 -23.80
CA THR A 64 12.75 37.98 -23.36
C THR A 64 12.91 37.99 -21.83
N PHE A 65 11.82 37.78 -21.08
CA PHE A 65 11.87 37.73 -19.62
C PHE A 65 12.68 36.52 -19.15
N LYS A 66 13.53 36.73 -18.14
CA LYS A 66 14.45 35.69 -17.64
C LYS A 66 13.72 34.40 -17.25
N ARG A 67 12.58 34.52 -16.54
CA ARG A 67 11.76 33.39 -16.11
C ARG A 67 11.30 32.54 -17.28
N ASP A 68 10.65 33.16 -18.26
CA ASP A 68 10.05 32.44 -19.37
C ASP A 68 11.13 31.76 -20.21
N ARG A 69 12.26 32.43 -20.48
CA ARG A 69 13.39 31.79 -21.17
C ARG A 69 13.95 30.57 -20.43
N ALA A 70 14.09 30.66 -19.10
CA ALA A 70 14.59 29.56 -18.29
C ALA A 70 13.64 28.36 -18.33
N ILE A 71 12.33 28.61 -18.15
CA ILE A 71 11.30 27.56 -18.19
C ILE A 71 11.20 26.95 -19.60
N THR A 72 11.16 27.77 -20.65
CA THR A 72 11.14 27.30 -22.05
C THR A 72 12.34 26.40 -22.32
N ARG A 73 13.54 26.82 -21.90
CA ARG A 73 14.76 26.02 -22.08
C ARG A 73 14.66 24.68 -21.36
N ALA A 74 14.24 24.67 -20.10
CA ALA A 74 14.08 23.44 -19.34
C ALA A 74 13.06 22.48 -19.99
N LEU A 75 11.95 22.99 -20.53
CA LEU A 75 10.96 22.17 -21.24
C LEU A 75 11.54 21.58 -22.53
N VAL A 76 12.28 22.37 -23.31
CA VAL A 76 12.94 21.89 -24.54
C VAL A 76 13.99 20.83 -24.24
N ASP A 77 14.81 21.03 -23.20
CA ASP A 77 15.85 20.08 -22.79
C ASP A 77 15.25 18.74 -22.30
N GLN A 78 14.04 18.77 -21.74
CA GLN A 78 13.24 17.58 -21.39
C GLN A 78 12.56 16.91 -22.61
N GLY A 79 12.60 17.53 -23.79
CA GLY A 79 11.87 17.08 -24.97
C GLY A 79 10.35 17.32 -24.90
N TYR A 80 9.90 18.18 -23.99
CA TYR A 80 8.48 18.47 -23.79
C TYR A 80 7.96 19.47 -24.85
N SER A 81 6.80 19.17 -25.43
CA SER A 81 6.15 20.01 -26.46
C SER A 81 4.64 20.19 -26.25
N GLY A 82 4.14 19.82 -25.07
CA GLY A 82 2.73 19.96 -24.71
C GLY A 82 2.36 21.36 -24.20
N ASP A 83 1.11 21.50 -23.75
CA ASP A 83 0.58 22.72 -23.15
C ASP A 83 1.13 22.94 -21.73
N LEU A 84 1.20 24.19 -21.27
CA LEU A 84 1.58 24.47 -19.89
C LEU A 84 0.64 23.84 -18.85
N TYR A 85 -0.64 23.77 -19.18
CA TYR A 85 -1.66 23.18 -18.32
C TYR A 85 -2.84 22.68 -19.14
N TYR A 86 -3.56 21.72 -18.57
CA TYR A 86 -4.85 21.25 -19.02
C TYR A 86 -5.95 21.73 -18.07
N LYS A 87 -7.20 21.77 -18.55
CA LYS A 87 -8.35 22.07 -17.70
C LYS A 87 -8.89 20.77 -17.11
N LEU A 88 -9.23 20.81 -15.83
CA LEU A 88 -9.94 19.72 -15.15
C LEU A 88 -11.46 19.93 -15.22
N PRO A 89 -12.28 18.89 -14.98
CA PRO A 89 -13.74 18.98 -14.98
C PRO A 89 -14.32 20.02 -14.02
N ASP A 90 -13.63 20.28 -12.90
CA ASP A 90 -14.00 21.30 -11.91
C ASP A 90 -13.55 22.73 -12.30
N GLY A 91 -12.93 22.89 -13.46
CA GLY A 91 -12.43 24.16 -13.99
C GLY A 91 -11.04 24.55 -13.48
N SER A 92 -10.42 23.75 -12.61
CA SER A 92 -9.05 23.98 -12.16
C SER A 92 -8.01 23.64 -13.23
N HIS A 93 -6.77 24.12 -13.05
CA HIS A 93 -5.68 23.87 -13.97
C HIS A 93 -4.76 22.75 -13.47
N ALA A 94 -4.50 21.78 -14.33
CA ALA A 94 -3.55 20.68 -14.14
C ALA A 94 -2.27 20.95 -14.92
N TYR A 95 -1.15 21.14 -14.21
CA TYR A 95 0.17 21.36 -14.80
C TYR A 95 0.92 20.03 -14.88
N PRO A 96 1.30 19.55 -16.07
CA PRO A 96 2.04 18.30 -16.23
C PRO A 96 3.36 18.31 -15.47
N ASP A 97 3.87 17.14 -15.11
CA ASP A 97 5.12 16.96 -14.37
C ASP A 97 6.32 17.70 -14.97
N ALA A 98 6.47 17.68 -16.31
CA ALA A 98 7.52 18.42 -17.01
C ALA A 98 7.45 19.93 -16.74
N VAL A 99 6.24 20.50 -16.74
CA VAL A 99 5.99 21.92 -16.43
C VAL A 99 6.22 22.18 -14.95
N CYS A 100 5.76 21.29 -14.08
CA CYS A 100 5.97 21.39 -12.63
C CYS A 100 7.46 21.46 -12.29
N MET A 101 8.27 20.57 -12.85
CA MET A 101 9.72 20.53 -12.60
C MET A 101 10.43 21.76 -13.17
N ALA A 102 10.07 22.22 -14.38
CA ALA A 102 10.66 23.41 -14.98
C ALA A 102 10.36 24.69 -14.16
N VAL A 103 9.12 24.84 -13.68
CA VAL A 103 8.72 25.96 -12.82
C VAL A 103 9.41 25.88 -11.45
N LEU A 104 9.49 24.69 -10.85
CA LEU A 104 10.18 24.48 -9.59
C LEU A 104 11.67 24.80 -9.68
N GLU A 105 12.33 24.39 -10.77
CA GLU A 105 13.74 24.67 -11.03
C GLU A 105 14.00 26.19 -11.06
N TRP A 106 13.17 26.95 -11.77
CA TRP A 106 13.26 28.41 -11.79
C TRP A 106 13.19 29.01 -10.37
N TYR A 107 12.24 28.58 -9.54
CA TYR A 107 12.11 29.09 -8.17
C TYR A 107 13.22 28.63 -7.23
N ALA A 108 13.78 27.44 -7.46
CA ALA A 108 14.88 26.89 -6.67
C ALA A 108 16.22 27.60 -6.92
N PHE A 109 16.48 28.05 -8.15
CA PHE A 109 17.81 28.52 -8.55
C PHE A 109 17.87 30.00 -8.98
N ASP A 110 16.83 30.54 -9.62
CA ASP A 110 16.94 31.82 -10.33
C ASP A 110 15.99 32.93 -9.85
N ALA A 111 14.81 32.57 -9.31
CA ALA A 111 13.75 33.54 -9.03
C ALA A 111 14.07 34.59 -7.96
N ASN A 112 15.10 34.33 -7.14
CA ASN A 112 15.49 35.13 -5.96
C ASN A 112 14.27 35.56 -5.11
N ALA A 113 13.33 34.62 -4.91
CA ALA A 113 12.09 34.84 -4.17
C ALA A 113 12.27 34.50 -2.68
N PRO A 114 11.45 35.06 -1.77
CA PRO A 114 11.51 34.71 -0.34
C PRO A 114 11.39 33.20 -0.05
N GLY A 115 10.64 32.47 -0.89
CA GLY A 115 10.46 31.01 -0.80
C GLY A 115 11.54 30.18 -1.49
N ALA A 116 12.64 30.78 -1.98
CA ALA A 116 13.65 30.06 -2.76
C ALA A 116 14.32 28.92 -1.98
N SER A 117 14.51 29.06 -0.67
CA SER A 117 15.05 27.97 0.17
C SER A 117 14.14 26.74 0.20
N ASP A 118 12.83 26.95 0.28
CA ASP A 118 11.82 25.89 0.33
C ASP A 118 11.68 25.23 -1.04
N ALA A 119 11.62 26.03 -2.12
CA ALA A 119 11.63 25.53 -3.49
C ALA A 119 12.88 24.68 -3.78
N LEU A 120 14.06 25.13 -3.32
CA LEU A 120 15.31 24.39 -3.43
C LEU A 120 15.30 23.08 -2.63
N ALA A 121 14.74 23.09 -1.42
CA ALA A 121 14.59 21.88 -0.61
C ALA A 121 13.69 20.85 -1.31
N ASN A 122 12.54 21.30 -1.83
CA ASN A 122 11.60 20.48 -2.58
C ASN A 122 12.21 19.94 -3.88
N TYR A 123 12.92 20.77 -4.64
CA TYR A 123 13.64 20.34 -5.84
C TYR A 123 14.60 19.19 -5.51
N ARG A 124 15.43 19.35 -4.47
CA ARG A 124 16.38 18.32 -4.04
C ARG A 124 15.71 17.03 -3.57
N ILE A 125 14.56 17.12 -2.89
CA ILE A 125 13.78 15.94 -2.48
C ILE A 125 13.31 15.17 -3.71
N LEU A 126 12.70 15.86 -4.67
CA LEU A 126 12.19 15.25 -5.89
C LEU A 126 13.30 14.68 -6.76
N SER A 127 14.42 15.38 -6.95
CA SER A 127 15.58 14.87 -7.69
C SER A 127 16.15 13.59 -7.05
N ARG A 128 16.25 13.54 -5.72
CA ARG A 128 16.70 12.33 -5.01
C ARG A 128 15.70 11.18 -5.16
N ALA A 129 14.41 11.46 -5.07
CA ALA A 129 13.35 10.47 -5.26
C ALA A 129 13.36 9.92 -6.69
N GLY A 130 13.49 10.80 -7.70
CA GLY A 130 13.60 10.43 -9.11
C GLY A 130 14.82 9.57 -9.39
N LEU A 131 16.00 9.94 -8.87
CA LEU A 131 17.22 9.13 -8.98
C LEU A 131 17.05 7.75 -8.33
N ARG A 132 16.48 7.70 -7.12
CA ARG A 132 16.21 6.44 -6.42
C ARG A 132 15.27 5.54 -7.23
N LEU A 133 14.15 6.09 -7.71
CA LEU A 133 13.19 5.36 -8.53
C LEU A 133 13.80 4.88 -9.85
N PHE A 134 14.66 5.70 -10.46
CA PHE A 134 15.41 5.32 -11.65
C PHE A 134 16.34 4.14 -11.38
N ILE A 135 17.14 4.20 -10.31
CA ILE A 135 18.04 3.10 -9.90
C ILE A 135 17.22 1.84 -9.68
N TYR A 136 16.16 1.91 -8.86
CA TYR A 136 15.25 0.81 -8.58
C TYR A 136 14.74 0.14 -9.86
N ARG A 137 14.20 0.93 -10.80
CA ARG A 137 13.74 0.41 -12.09
C ARG A 137 14.86 -0.21 -12.93
N LYS A 138 16.04 0.39 -12.97
CA LYS A 138 17.16 -0.10 -13.79
C LYS A 138 17.80 -1.37 -13.27
N VAL A 139 17.80 -1.58 -11.96
CA VAL A 139 18.33 -2.81 -11.34
C VAL A 139 17.25 -3.86 -11.07
N GLY A 140 15.99 -3.58 -11.41
CA GLY A 140 14.87 -4.49 -11.16
C GLY A 140 14.48 -4.62 -9.69
N TYR A 141 14.83 -3.65 -8.85
CA TYR A 141 14.46 -3.60 -7.44
C TYR A 141 13.11 -2.89 -7.27
N ASP A 142 12.13 -3.58 -6.68
CA ASP A 142 10.82 -3.01 -6.33
C ASP A 142 10.71 -2.80 -4.81
N PRO A 143 10.67 -1.57 -4.29
CA PRO A 143 10.50 -1.34 -2.86
C PRO A 143 9.14 -1.86 -2.33
N ALA A 144 8.11 -2.06 -3.16
CA ALA A 144 6.87 -2.70 -2.73
C ALA A 144 7.01 -4.23 -2.54
N SER A 145 8.08 -4.83 -3.09
CA SER A 145 8.47 -6.22 -2.80
C SER A 145 9.05 -6.40 -1.38
N LEU A 146 9.20 -5.30 -0.62
CA LEU A 146 9.59 -5.32 0.79
C LEU A 146 8.48 -5.78 1.74
N VAL A 147 7.24 -5.98 1.27
CA VAL A 147 6.38 -7.03 1.82
C VAL A 147 6.86 -8.31 1.12
N PRO A 148 7.68 -9.16 1.77
CA PRO A 148 8.17 -10.36 1.11
C PRO A 148 6.97 -11.12 0.52
N PRO A 149 7.09 -11.78 -0.65
CA PRO A 149 5.98 -12.56 -1.23
C PRO A 149 5.28 -13.50 -0.23
N LYS A 150 6.04 -13.95 0.80
CA LYS A 150 5.59 -14.74 1.95
C LYS A 150 4.54 -14.05 2.84
N TRP A 151 4.53 -12.72 2.92
CA TRP A 151 3.62 -11.92 3.75
C TRP A 151 2.39 -11.42 2.98
N ARG A 152 2.47 -11.27 1.65
CA ARG A 152 1.38 -10.70 0.83
C ARG A 152 0.07 -11.46 1.01
N GLN A 153 0.13 -12.79 0.95
CA GLN A 153 -1.05 -13.65 1.06
C GLN A 153 -1.73 -13.55 2.43
N PHE A 154 -0.94 -13.46 3.50
CA PHE A 154 -1.46 -13.27 4.85
C PHE A 154 -2.04 -11.87 5.04
N HIS A 155 -1.33 -10.85 4.58
CA HIS A 155 -1.74 -9.44 4.61
C HIS A 155 -3.10 -9.22 3.93
N ASP A 156 -3.23 -9.62 2.67
CA ASP A 156 -4.46 -9.38 1.89
C ASP A 156 -5.65 -10.11 2.50
N ARG A 157 -5.43 -11.31 3.06
CA ARG A 157 -6.49 -12.05 3.77
C ARG A 157 -6.89 -11.36 5.08
N MET A 158 -5.97 -10.72 5.80
CA MET A 158 -6.28 -9.97 7.02
C MET A 158 -7.13 -8.72 6.75
N GLU A 159 -6.92 -8.06 5.61
CA GLU A 159 -7.71 -6.91 5.17
C GLU A 159 -9.13 -7.31 4.75
N LEU A 160 -9.25 -8.38 3.95
CA LEU A 160 -10.55 -8.82 3.41
C LEU A 160 -11.48 -9.44 4.45
N ASN A 161 -10.93 -9.97 5.56
CA ASN A 161 -11.70 -10.71 6.57
C ASN A 161 -11.84 -9.91 7.87
N ALA A 162 -12.35 -8.68 7.75
CA ALA A 162 -12.77 -7.88 8.90
C ALA A 162 -13.98 -8.53 9.58
N VAL A 163 -14.00 -8.52 10.92
CA VAL A 163 -15.13 -9.02 11.71
C VAL A 163 -15.88 -7.86 12.38
N PRO A 164 -17.21 -7.99 12.56
CA PRO A 164 -18.00 -6.97 13.22
C PRO A 164 -17.59 -6.81 14.68
N LYS A 165 -17.78 -5.59 15.22
CA LYS A 165 -17.52 -5.30 16.64
C LYS A 165 -18.27 -6.29 17.55
N GLY A 166 -17.60 -6.74 18.61
CA GLY A 166 -18.14 -7.71 19.56
C GLY A 166 -17.93 -9.17 19.16
N TYR A 167 -17.21 -9.44 18.06
CA TYR A 167 -16.87 -10.79 17.62
C TYR A 167 -15.39 -10.90 17.26
N PHE A 168 -14.84 -12.12 17.36
CA PHE A 168 -13.54 -12.50 16.81
C PHE A 168 -13.69 -13.65 15.81
N SER A 169 -12.69 -13.86 14.96
CA SER A 169 -12.60 -15.02 14.08
C SER A 169 -11.28 -15.76 14.31
N VAL A 170 -11.32 -17.08 14.23
CA VAL A 170 -10.13 -17.93 14.43
C VAL A 170 -8.98 -17.49 13.52
N PHE A 171 -9.26 -17.19 12.24
CA PHE A 171 -8.24 -16.77 11.28
C PHE A 171 -7.44 -15.54 11.75
N ARG A 172 -8.09 -14.55 12.36
CA ARG A 172 -7.40 -13.34 12.85
C ARG A 172 -6.60 -13.61 14.12
N GLU A 173 -7.14 -14.44 15.01
CA GLU A 173 -6.50 -14.70 16.31
C GLU A 173 -5.30 -15.66 16.21
N ILE A 174 -5.20 -16.45 15.14
CA ILE A 174 -4.01 -17.27 14.86
C ILE A 174 -2.91 -16.51 14.09
N ALA A 175 -3.00 -15.18 14.02
CA ALA A 175 -1.99 -14.34 13.37
C ALA A 175 -0.58 -14.60 13.92
N GLY A 176 -0.43 -14.83 15.23
CA GLY A 176 0.85 -15.19 15.85
C GLY A 176 1.48 -16.43 15.24
N ILE A 177 0.70 -17.49 15.00
CA ILE A 177 1.15 -18.72 14.32
C ILE A 177 1.67 -18.43 12.92
N CYS A 178 0.97 -17.54 12.20
CA CYS A 178 1.37 -17.15 10.85
C CYS A 178 2.66 -16.32 10.84
N ILE A 179 2.81 -15.42 11.80
CA ILE A 179 4.01 -14.57 11.94
C ILE A 179 5.25 -15.42 12.20
N GLU A 180 5.18 -16.35 13.17
CA GLU A 180 6.31 -17.22 13.49
C GLU A 180 6.66 -18.16 12.34
N ALA A 181 5.65 -18.65 11.61
CA ALA A 181 5.87 -19.42 10.38
C ALA A 181 6.64 -18.62 9.33
N ILE A 182 6.30 -17.36 9.12
CA ILE A 182 7.01 -16.53 8.15
C ILE A 182 8.44 -16.22 8.62
N HIS A 183 8.65 -15.96 9.92
CA HIS A 183 9.98 -15.78 10.51
C HIS A 183 10.87 -17.02 10.37
N ALA A 184 10.30 -18.22 10.54
CA ALA A 184 10.97 -19.51 10.30
C ALA A 184 11.23 -19.80 8.80
N GLY A 185 10.93 -18.84 7.91
CA GLY A 185 11.23 -18.92 6.49
C GLY A 185 10.18 -19.63 5.66
N LEU A 186 8.99 -19.92 6.18
CA LEU A 186 7.92 -20.55 5.42
C LEU A 186 7.31 -19.60 4.39
N VAL A 187 7.01 -20.13 3.22
CA VAL A 187 6.15 -19.47 2.24
C VAL A 187 4.71 -19.73 2.67
N MET A 188 4.04 -18.72 3.23
CA MET A 188 2.64 -18.84 3.56
C MET A 188 1.81 -18.80 2.29
N ASP A 189 1.08 -19.88 2.06
CA ASP A 189 0.10 -20.01 1.01
C ASP A 189 -1.23 -20.57 1.54
N SER A 190 -2.21 -20.73 0.64
CA SER A 190 -3.53 -21.28 0.98
C SER A 190 -3.50 -22.68 1.61
N SER A 191 -2.36 -23.39 1.56
CA SER A 191 -2.21 -24.76 2.01
C SER A 191 -1.48 -24.90 3.36
N THR A 192 -0.83 -23.83 3.83
CA THR A 192 0.08 -23.85 4.99
C THR A 192 -0.50 -23.18 6.23
N ILE A 193 -1.44 -22.25 6.09
CA ILE A 193 -2.16 -21.61 7.22
C ILE A 193 -3.06 -22.65 7.92
N PRO A 194 -2.91 -22.89 9.24
CA PRO A 194 -3.71 -23.89 9.96
C PRO A 194 -5.11 -23.39 10.34
N ASP A 195 -5.66 -22.39 9.66
CA ASP A 195 -6.94 -21.74 10.00
C ASP A 195 -8.13 -22.71 9.99
N ILE A 196 -8.21 -23.58 8.99
CA ILE A 196 -9.24 -24.62 8.90
C ILE A 196 -9.03 -25.66 10.00
N SER A 197 -7.78 -26.03 10.29
CA SER A 197 -7.46 -27.03 11.31
C SER A 197 -7.81 -26.54 12.71
N VAL A 198 -7.34 -25.34 13.08
CA VAL A 198 -7.68 -24.67 14.34
C VAL A 198 -9.17 -24.40 14.41
N GLY A 199 -9.78 -23.89 13.33
CA GLY A 199 -11.20 -23.57 13.28
C GLY A 199 -12.10 -24.76 13.52
N ASN A 200 -11.78 -25.91 12.94
CA ASN A 200 -12.52 -27.15 13.16
C ASN A 200 -12.35 -27.69 14.58
N ALA A 201 -11.13 -27.66 15.12
CA ALA A 201 -10.85 -28.11 16.49
C ALA A 201 -11.55 -27.21 17.52
N TRP A 202 -11.48 -25.89 17.35
CA TRP A 202 -12.18 -24.93 18.21
C TRP A 202 -13.70 -25.08 18.12
N ALA A 203 -14.25 -25.28 16.92
CA ALA A 203 -15.67 -25.49 16.72
C ALA A 203 -16.19 -26.79 17.37
N ALA A 204 -15.34 -27.79 17.59
CA ALA A 204 -15.64 -28.99 18.35
C ALA A 204 -15.59 -28.69 19.86
N TYR A 205 -14.50 -28.12 20.35
CA TYR A 205 -14.33 -27.73 21.75
C TYR A 205 -15.46 -26.82 22.24
N TRP A 206 -15.87 -25.84 21.41
CA TRP A 206 -17.00 -24.96 21.66
C TRP A 206 -18.31 -25.70 21.94
N ARG A 207 -18.59 -26.78 21.18
CA ARG A 207 -19.82 -27.58 21.34
C ARG A 207 -19.72 -28.54 22.52
N GLU A 208 -18.57 -29.18 22.69
CA GLU A 208 -18.34 -30.18 23.74
C GLU A 208 -18.37 -29.57 25.14
N ASN A 209 -17.97 -28.31 25.28
CA ASN A 209 -17.96 -27.57 26.54
C ASN A 209 -19.17 -26.63 26.71
N ASP A 210 -20.16 -26.71 25.81
CA ASP A 210 -21.36 -25.87 25.82
C ASP A 210 -21.06 -24.36 25.98
N LEU A 211 -20.00 -23.87 25.33
CA LEU A 211 -19.56 -22.48 25.48
C LEU A 211 -20.59 -21.48 24.95
N GLU A 212 -21.49 -21.95 24.09
CA GLU A 212 -22.62 -21.17 23.59
C GLU A 212 -23.58 -20.71 24.69
N SER A 213 -23.81 -21.53 25.73
CA SER A 213 -24.69 -21.15 26.84
C SER A 213 -24.06 -20.09 27.76
N VAL A 214 -22.73 -20.00 27.77
CA VAL A 214 -21.95 -19.07 28.60
C VAL A 214 -21.71 -17.73 27.89
N TYR A 215 -21.24 -17.78 26.65
CA TYR A 215 -20.79 -16.58 25.92
C TYR A 215 -21.79 -16.12 24.84
N GLY A 216 -22.83 -16.90 24.59
CA GLY A 216 -23.81 -16.65 23.53
C GLY A 216 -23.46 -17.31 22.19
N PRO A 217 -24.37 -17.26 21.20
CA PRO A 217 -24.23 -18.01 19.97
C PRO A 217 -23.13 -17.50 19.05
N ARG A 218 -22.39 -18.44 18.45
CA ARG A 218 -21.52 -18.15 17.31
C ARG A 218 -22.36 -17.81 16.07
N ARG A 219 -21.79 -17.01 15.16
CA ARG A 219 -22.46 -16.59 13.92
C ARG A 219 -21.66 -16.98 12.70
N LYS A 220 -22.33 -17.08 11.55
CA LYS A 220 -21.67 -17.13 10.25
C LYS A 220 -21.38 -15.72 9.76
N HIS A 221 -20.21 -15.52 9.16
CA HIS A 221 -19.80 -14.27 8.55
C HIS A 221 -19.07 -14.54 7.24
N PRO A 222 -19.27 -13.70 6.19
CA PRO A 222 -18.54 -13.83 4.95
C PRO A 222 -17.03 -13.92 5.18
N HIS A 223 -16.38 -14.83 4.47
CA HIS A 223 -14.93 -14.98 4.50
C HIS A 223 -14.40 -15.02 3.07
N THR A 224 -13.59 -14.03 2.72
CA THR A 224 -13.17 -13.72 1.35
C THR A 224 -11.69 -14.03 1.16
N TYR A 225 -11.39 -14.73 0.08
CA TYR A 225 -10.02 -14.94 -0.40
C TYR A 225 -9.68 -13.93 -1.51
N PRO A 226 -8.44 -13.44 -1.60
CA PRO A 226 -8.01 -12.59 -2.70
C PRO A 226 -8.22 -13.27 -4.06
N ASP A 227 -8.46 -12.50 -5.13
CA ASP A 227 -8.84 -13.03 -6.45
C ASP A 227 -7.87 -14.06 -7.03
N TYR A 228 -6.59 -13.96 -6.65
CA TYR A 228 -5.53 -14.87 -7.09
C TYR A 228 -5.44 -16.19 -6.30
N PHE A 229 -6.33 -16.43 -5.33
CA PHE A 229 -6.45 -17.71 -4.62
C PHE A 229 -7.36 -18.69 -5.38
N PRO A 230 -7.08 -20.01 -5.37
CA PRO A 230 -7.98 -21.01 -5.95
C PRO A 230 -9.42 -20.94 -5.41
N GLN A 231 -9.57 -20.56 -4.14
CA GLN A 231 -10.86 -20.46 -3.44
C GLN A 231 -11.67 -19.21 -3.81
N SER A 232 -11.08 -18.23 -4.51
CA SER A 232 -11.74 -16.95 -4.81
C SER A 232 -13.03 -17.12 -5.63
N SER A 233 -13.06 -18.13 -6.49
CA SER A 233 -14.25 -18.52 -7.29
C SER A 233 -15.49 -18.83 -6.45
N ALA A 234 -15.33 -19.17 -5.18
CA ALA A 234 -16.41 -19.49 -4.26
C ALA A 234 -16.68 -18.39 -3.21
N ASN A 235 -16.02 -17.23 -3.28
CA ASN A 235 -16.12 -16.14 -2.29
C ASN A 235 -17.57 -15.76 -1.92
N ALA A 236 -18.50 -15.84 -2.87
CA ALA A 236 -19.92 -15.54 -2.64
C ALA A 236 -20.62 -16.49 -1.66
N PHE A 237 -20.04 -17.65 -1.36
CA PHE A 237 -20.65 -18.72 -0.56
C PHE A 237 -19.80 -19.16 0.63
N ILE A 238 -18.59 -18.59 0.80
CA ILE A 238 -17.70 -18.96 1.89
C ILE A 238 -18.06 -18.17 3.15
N GLU A 239 -18.39 -18.89 4.21
CA GLU A 239 -18.64 -18.30 5.52
C GLU A 239 -17.80 -18.98 6.61
N ALA A 240 -17.21 -18.16 7.48
CA ALA A 240 -16.50 -18.61 8.66
C ALA A 240 -17.38 -18.45 9.91
N ASN A 241 -17.11 -19.25 10.95
CA ASN A 241 -17.68 -18.99 12.27
C ASN A 241 -16.96 -17.80 12.90
N ILE A 242 -17.73 -16.85 13.41
CA ILE A 242 -17.28 -15.79 14.30
C ILE A 242 -17.87 -16.03 15.68
N TYR A 243 -17.09 -15.72 16.71
CA TYR A 243 -17.39 -16.04 18.10
C TYR A 243 -17.51 -14.74 18.92
N PRO A 244 -18.38 -14.69 19.94
CA PRO A 244 -18.47 -13.54 20.83
C PRO A 244 -17.10 -13.16 21.40
N LEU A 245 -16.78 -11.87 21.40
CA LEU A 245 -15.46 -11.35 21.83
C LEU A 245 -15.11 -11.79 23.27
N ASP A 246 -16.10 -11.91 24.14
CA ASP A 246 -15.91 -12.30 25.55
C ASP A 246 -15.34 -13.72 25.69
N ALA A 247 -15.47 -14.57 24.68
CA ALA A 247 -14.87 -15.91 24.66
C ALA A 247 -13.39 -15.92 24.21
N LEU A 248 -12.84 -14.78 23.77
CA LEU A 248 -11.47 -14.70 23.25
C LEU A 248 -10.41 -15.20 24.26
N PRO A 249 -10.45 -14.83 25.56
CA PRO A 249 -9.46 -15.34 26.51
C PRO A 249 -9.51 -16.86 26.68
N VAL A 250 -10.68 -17.48 26.52
CA VAL A 250 -10.82 -18.95 26.55
C VAL A 250 -10.20 -19.57 25.31
N PHE A 251 -10.45 -18.97 24.14
CA PHE A 251 -9.84 -19.41 22.89
C PHE A 251 -8.32 -19.36 22.96
N LEU A 252 -7.74 -18.26 23.47
CA LEU A 252 -6.28 -18.10 23.57
C LEU A 252 -5.67 -19.15 24.51
N ARG A 253 -6.25 -19.36 25.70
CA ARG A 253 -5.78 -20.43 26.61
C ARG A 253 -5.91 -21.81 25.96
N TRP A 254 -7.03 -22.10 25.33
CA TRP A 254 -7.23 -23.37 24.63
C TRP A 254 -6.23 -23.54 23.47
N LEU A 255 -5.90 -22.48 22.74
CA LEU A 255 -4.91 -22.53 21.66
C LEU A 255 -3.55 -22.96 22.20
N ASP A 256 -3.12 -22.35 23.31
CA ASP A 256 -1.83 -22.60 23.96
C ASP A 256 -1.76 -23.92 24.71
N GLU A 257 -2.82 -24.30 25.43
CA GLU A 257 -2.82 -25.48 26.30
C GLU A 257 -3.21 -26.76 25.54
N GLU A 258 -4.05 -26.68 24.51
CA GLU A 258 -4.63 -27.85 23.84
C GLU A 258 -4.20 -27.99 22.38
N TYR A 259 -4.29 -26.93 21.59
CA TYR A 259 -4.04 -27.05 20.15
C TYR A 259 -2.55 -27.09 19.81
N LEU A 260 -1.77 -26.11 20.29
CA LEU A 260 -0.34 -25.99 20.01
C LEU A 260 0.47 -27.19 20.51
N PRO A 261 0.26 -27.74 21.73
CA PRO A 261 1.06 -28.85 22.23
C PRO A 261 0.64 -30.20 21.64
N HIS A 262 -0.66 -30.40 21.35
CA HIS A 262 -1.19 -31.74 21.05
C HIS A 262 -1.63 -31.94 19.59
N ARG A 263 -2.00 -30.88 18.86
CA ARG A 263 -2.56 -30.98 17.50
C ARG A 263 -1.64 -30.39 16.45
N TYR A 264 -0.99 -29.27 16.76
CA TYR A 264 -0.10 -28.57 15.84
C TYR A 264 1.11 -29.43 15.38
N PRO A 265 1.76 -30.26 16.23
CA PRO A 265 2.86 -31.11 15.77
C PRO A 265 2.43 -32.13 14.71
N ALA A 266 1.25 -32.73 14.86
CA ALA A 266 0.68 -33.66 13.89
C ALA A 266 0.29 -32.96 12.58
N TYR A 267 -0.24 -31.73 12.68
CA TYR A 267 -0.52 -30.88 11.52
C TYR A 267 0.75 -30.62 10.71
N LEU A 268 1.83 -30.16 11.37
CA LEU A 268 3.12 -29.90 10.72
C LEU A 268 3.71 -31.17 10.09
N ALA A 269 3.67 -32.30 10.79
CA ALA A 269 4.15 -33.58 10.25
C ALA A 269 3.41 -33.99 8.96
N THR A 270 2.09 -33.78 8.91
CA THR A 270 1.29 -34.04 7.72
C THR A 270 1.70 -33.13 6.56
N LYS A 271 2.00 -31.87 6.83
CA LYS A 271 2.41 -30.90 5.81
C LYS A 271 3.81 -31.16 5.27
N VAL A 272 4.74 -31.61 6.12
CA VAL A 272 6.05 -32.11 5.68
C VAL A 272 5.89 -33.34 4.79
N ALA A 273 5.05 -34.31 5.17
CA ALA A 273 4.79 -35.51 4.37
C ALA A 273 4.15 -35.20 3.01
N GLN A 274 3.38 -34.11 2.91
CA GLN A 274 2.77 -33.62 1.67
C GLN A 274 3.75 -32.80 0.80
N GLY A 275 4.97 -32.55 1.26
CA GLY A 275 5.94 -31.67 0.58
C GLY A 275 5.58 -30.18 0.64
N ALA A 276 4.57 -29.80 1.44
CA ALA A 276 4.15 -28.42 1.62
C ALA A 276 5.05 -27.65 2.60
N LEU A 277 5.81 -28.35 3.45
CA LEU A 277 6.79 -27.78 4.36
C LEU A 277 8.14 -28.51 4.23
N PRO A 278 9.28 -27.81 4.27
CA PRO A 278 10.59 -28.44 4.44
C PRO A 278 10.65 -29.20 5.78
N ALA A 279 11.36 -30.33 5.81
CA ALA A 279 11.50 -31.13 7.03
C ALA A 279 12.10 -30.32 8.20
N ASP A 280 13.12 -29.49 7.91
CA ASP A 280 13.83 -28.67 8.88
C ASP A 280 12.96 -27.52 9.45
N SER A 281 11.88 -27.14 8.78
CA SER A 281 10.99 -26.07 9.24
C SER A 281 10.04 -26.50 10.35
N ARG A 282 9.78 -27.82 10.50
CA ARG A 282 8.89 -28.34 11.55
C ARG A 282 9.43 -28.03 12.94
N ASP A 283 10.70 -28.32 13.18
CA ASP A 283 11.28 -28.21 14.52
C ASP A 283 11.45 -26.74 14.94
N LEU A 284 11.76 -25.85 14.00
CA LEU A 284 11.80 -24.39 14.22
C LEU A 284 10.44 -23.84 14.63
N LEU A 285 9.36 -24.30 13.99
CA LEU A 285 7.99 -23.87 14.30
C LEU A 285 7.52 -24.37 15.66
N LEU A 286 7.88 -25.60 16.02
CA LEU A 286 7.56 -26.14 17.33
C LEU A 286 8.33 -25.40 18.43
N ALA A 287 9.60 -25.05 18.18
CA ALA A 287 10.40 -24.29 19.12
C ALA A 287 9.81 -22.89 19.42
N ALA A 288 9.21 -22.22 18.43
CA ALA A 288 8.62 -20.89 18.60
C ALA A 288 7.44 -20.85 19.60
N PHE A 289 6.81 -22.00 19.90
CA PHE A 289 5.69 -22.11 20.83
C PHE A 289 6.00 -22.95 22.07
N ASN A 290 7.23 -23.45 22.21
CA ASN A 290 7.68 -24.26 23.35
C ASN A 290 8.54 -23.45 24.34
N ASP A 291 8.59 -22.13 24.21
CA ASP A 291 9.43 -21.27 25.06
C ASP A 291 8.76 -21.04 26.42
N ASP A 292 8.78 -22.09 27.25
CA ASP A 292 8.61 -22.02 28.69
C ASP A 292 9.61 -22.99 29.35
N SER A 293 10.86 -22.54 29.55
CA SER A 293 11.67 -22.94 30.71
C SER A 293 12.89 -22.03 30.94
N GLU A 294 12.88 -21.39 32.11
CA GLU A 294 14.05 -21.00 32.91
C GLU A 294 14.96 -19.85 32.42
N THR A 295 14.55 -18.61 32.73
CA THR A 295 15.51 -17.65 33.34
C THR A 295 15.20 -17.52 34.83
N ALA A 296 15.45 -18.61 35.55
CA ALA A 296 15.71 -18.58 36.97
C ALA A 296 17.20 -18.88 37.18
N GLU A 297 18.01 -17.82 37.13
CA GLU A 297 19.23 -17.61 37.95
C GLU A 297 19.73 -16.17 37.79
#